data_AF-A0A0M0GQ74-F1
#
_entry.id   AF-A0A0M0GQ74-F1
#
_cell.length_a   1.000
_cell.length_b   1.000
_cell.length_c   1.000
_cell.angle_alpha   90.00
_cell.angle_beta   90.00
_cell.angle_gamma   90.00
#
_symmetry.space_group_name_H-M   'P 1'
#
loop_
_entity.id
_entity.type
_entity.pdbx_description
1 polymer ?
#
loop_
_entity_poly.entity_id
_entity_poly.type
_entity_poly.pdbx_seq_one_letter_code
_entity_poly.pdbx_strand_id
1 'polypeptide(L)'
;MKEEYSFRFQVQKVDEALDGNESRHVHVLAKVFNQEKELVHEGRYRVKFNDIGVFPFPADIAGQVQTKSLQRLLMVELKRYIKPQRRFLTPGEYKPVW
;
A
#
# COMPACT_ATOMS: atom_id res chain seq x y z
N MET A 1 -23.75 -8.70 -4.61
CA MET A 1 -22.61 -9.61 -4.34
C MET A 1 -21.49 -8.78 -3.76
N LYS A 2 -20.80 -9.26 -2.73
CA LYS A 2 -19.58 -8.60 -2.21
C LYS A 2 -18.48 -9.00 -3.19
N GLU A 3 -17.96 -8.06 -3.98
CA GLU A 3 -16.80 -8.34 -4.82
C GLU A 3 -15.65 -8.75 -3.90
N GLU A 4 -15.21 -10.01 -4.01
CA GLU A 4 -14.12 -10.54 -3.22
C GLU A 4 -12.84 -10.36 -4.01
N TYR A 5 -11.99 -9.48 -3.52
CA TYR A 5 -10.69 -9.19 -4.10
C TYR A 5 -9.59 -9.84 -3.26
N SER A 6 -8.57 -10.37 -3.93
CA SER A 6 -7.31 -10.74 -3.28
C SER A 6 -6.23 -9.72 -3.59
N PHE A 7 -5.38 -9.44 -2.60
CA PHE A 7 -4.35 -8.41 -2.69
C PHE A 7 -2.97 -9.04 -2.50
N ARG A 8 -2.05 -8.71 -3.41
CA ARG A 8 -0.62 -9.01 -3.25
C ARG A 8 0.13 -7.69 -3.15
N PHE A 9 0.89 -7.56 -2.08
CA PHE A 9 1.66 -6.36 -1.79
C PHE A 9 3.14 -6.67 -1.74
N GLN A 10 3.92 -5.69 -2.15
CA GLN A 10 5.36 -5.70 -2.01
C GLN A 10 5.86 -4.30 -1.69
N VAL A 11 6.68 -4.19 -0.64
CA VAL A 11 7.50 -3.00 -0.41
C VAL A 11 8.61 -2.96 -1.46
N GLN A 12 8.69 -1.85 -2.20
CA GLN A 12 9.75 -1.60 -3.19
C GLN A 12 10.83 -0.68 -2.62
N LYS A 13 10.42 0.36 -1.89
CA LYS A 13 11.32 1.38 -1.37
C LYS A 13 10.76 1.98 -0.09
N VAL A 14 11.66 2.41 0.79
CA VAL A 14 11.33 3.22 1.96
C VAL A 14 12.19 4.49 1.94
N ASP A 15 11.54 5.65 2.02
CA ASP A 15 12.16 6.96 2.10
C ASP A 15 11.84 7.63 3.44
N GLU A 16 12.71 8.53 3.89
CA GLU A 16 12.35 9.45 4.96
C GLU A 16 11.33 10.48 4.46
N ALA A 17 10.31 10.77 5.25
CA ALA A 17 9.27 11.73 4.86
C ALA A 17 9.69 13.19 5.05
N LEU A 18 10.76 13.43 5.83
CA LEU A 18 11.28 14.77 6.17
C LEU A 18 10.20 15.73 6.71
N ASP A 19 9.20 15.21 7.42
CA ASP A 19 8.02 15.95 7.90
C ASP A 19 8.11 16.35 9.39
N GLY A 20 9.30 16.27 9.97
CA GLY A 20 9.57 16.60 11.38
C GLY A 20 8.99 15.61 12.40
N ASN A 21 8.28 14.56 11.98
CA ASN A 21 7.63 13.57 12.85
C ASN A 21 8.28 12.17 12.75
N GLU A 22 9.54 12.10 12.33
CA GLU A 22 10.27 10.85 12.06
C GLU A 22 9.48 9.88 11.15
N SER A 23 8.62 10.43 10.27
CA SER A 23 7.78 9.60 9.43
C SER A 23 8.58 9.01 8.27
N ARG A 24 8.13 7.86 7.77
CA ARG A 24 8.68 7.19 6.59
C ARG A 24 7.62 7.04 5.52
N HIS A 25 8.01 7.18 4.27
CA HIS A 25 7.20 6.87 3.10
C HIS A 25 7.58 5.49 2.56
N VAL A 26 6.62 4.58 2.57
CA VAL A 26 6.77 3.24 1.98
C VAL A 26 6.12 3.24 0.61
N HIS A 27 6.88 2.84 -0.40
CA HIS A 27 6.39 2.63 -1.75
C HIS A 27 6.01 1.16 -1.89
N VAL A 28 4.72 0.89 -2.09
CA VAL A 28 4.14 -0.45 -2.17
C VAL A 28 3.64 -0.70 -3.58
N LEU A 29 4.14 -1.75 -4.23
CA LEU A 29 3.49 -2.33 -5.39
C LEU A 29 2.32 -3.16 -4.92
N ALA A 30 1.12 -2.89 -5.44
CA ALA A 30 -0.07 -3.67 -5.16
C ALA A 30 -0.62 -4.27 -6.45
N LYS A 31 -0.92 -5.56 -6.41
CA LYS A 31 -1.70 -6.27 -7.42
C LYS A 31 -2.99 -6.78 -6.81
N VAL A 32 -4.09 -6.51 -7.50
CA VAL A 32 -5.44 -6.88 -7.08
C VAL A 32 -5.99 -7.89 -8.08
N PHE A 33 -6.52 -8.99 -7.57
CA PHE A 33 -7.13 -10.02 -8.38
C PHE A 33 -8.59 -10.21 -8.00
N ASN A 34 -9.43 -10.52 -8.98
CA ASN A 34 -10.82 -10.93 -8.75
C ASN A 34 -10.91 -12.38 -8.22
N GLN A 35 -12.13 -12.88 -8.03
CA GLN A 35 -12.39 -14.26 -7.60
C GLN A 35 -11.86 -15.32 -8.58
N GLU A 36 -11.81 -14.99 -9.88
CA GLU A 36 -11.29 -15.85 -10.94
C GLU A 36 -9.75 -15.83 -11.03
N LYS A 37 -9.09 -15.10 -10.11
CA LYS A 37 -7.63 -14.88 -10.05
C LYS A 37 -7.09 -14.08 -11.24
N GLU A 38 -7.93 -13.34 -11.93
CA GLU A 38 -7.51 -12.42 -12.97
C GLU A 38 -7.02 -11.12 -12.37
N LEU A 39 -5.93 -10.57 -12.91
CA LEU A 39 -5.38 -9.30 -12.49
C LEU A 39 -6.31 -8.17 -12.96
N VAL A 40 -6.99 -7.52 -12.02
CA VAL A 40 -7.91 -6.41 -12.31
C VAL A 40 -7.29 -5.04 -12.07
N HIS A 41 -6.25 -4.97 -11.24
CA HIS A 41 -5.54 -3.72 -10.96
C HIS A 41 -4.09 -3.98 -10.57
N GLU A 42 -3.17 -3.17 -11.11
CA GLU A 42 -1.78 -3.08 -10.64
C GLU A 42 -1.42 -1.61 -10.46
N GLY A 43 -0.79 -1.26 -9.33
CA GLY A 43 -0.43 0.13 -9.05
C GLY A 43 0.62 0.27 -7.97
N ARG A 44 1.25 1.45 -7.93
CA ARG A 44 2.24 1.82 -6.91
C ARG A 44 1.66 2.87 -5.99
N TYR A 45 1.77 2.63 -4.69
CA TYR A 45 1.11 3.44 -3.68
C TYR A 45 2.10 3.85 -2.60
N ARG A 46 2.06 5.12 -2.22
CA ARG A 46 2.74 5.56 -1.02
C ARG A 46 1.89 5.28 0.21
N VAL A 47 2.56 4.88 1.28
CA VAL A 47 2.00 4.76 2.62
C VAL A 47 2.94 5.45 3.59
N LYS A 48 2.45 6.48 4.28
CA LYS A 48 3.20 7.11 5.37
C LYS A 48 3.01 6.32 6.64
N PHE A 49 4.06 6.13 7.42
CA PHE A 49 3.91 5.68 8.80
C PHE A 49 4.86 6.42 9.73
N ASN A 50 4.46 6.47 11.00
CA ASN A 50 5.25 6.91 12.14
C ASN A 50 4.79 6.13 13.38
N ASP A 51 5.16 6.56 14.58
CA ASP A 51 4.77 5.88 15.82
C ASP A 51 3.25 5.89 16.04
N ILE A 52 2.60 7.01 15.70
CA ILE A 52 1.15 7.22 15.86
C ILE A 52 0.35 6.26 14.97
N GLY A 53 0.75 6.09 13.70
CA GLY A 53 -0.08 5.35 12.78
C GLY A 53 0.50 5.03 11.41
N VAL A 54 -0.38 4.51 10.57
CA VAL A 54 -0.13 4.13 9.18
C VAL A 54 -1.22 4.76 8.33
N PHE A 55 -0.80 5.53 7.33
CA PHE A 55 -1.59 6.47 6.56
C PHE A 55 -1.31 6.28 5.06
N PRO A 56 -2.11 5.46 4.35
CA PRO A 56 -2.08 5.41 2.89
C PRO A 56 -2.40 6.79 2.30
N PHE A 57 -1.81 7.14 1.16
CA PHE A 57 -2.08 8.40 0.47
C PHE A 57 -3.35 8.28 -0.40
N PRO A 58 -4.48 8.93 -0.06
CA PRO A 58 -5.72 8.75 -0.81
C PRO A 58 -5.63 9.26 -2.25
N ALA A 59 -4.82 10.29 -2.51
CA ALA A 59 -4.59 10.84 -3.84
C ALA A 59 -3.94 9.82 -4.79
N ASP A 60 -2.95 9.06 -4.31
CA ASP A 60 -2.28 8.01 -5.11
C ASP A 60 -3.29 6.92 -5.51
N ILE A 61 -4.22 6.58 -4.61
CA ILE A 61 -5.25 5.57 -4.82
C ILE A 61 -6.34 6.07 -5.77
N ALA A 62 -6.86 7.27 -5.52
CA ALA A 62 -7.90 7.86 -6.37
C ALA A 62 -7.42 8.14 -7.80
N GLY A 63 -6.13 8.42 -7.99
CA GLY A 63 -5.53 8.63 -9.31
C GLY A 63 -5.35 7.36 -10.14
N GLN A 64 -5.39 6.17 -9.52
CA GLN A 64 -5.12 4.89 -10.19
C GLN A 64 -6.33 3.94 -10.20
N VAL A 65 -7.20 4.02 -9.20
CA VAL A 65 -8.34 3.09 -9.03
C VAL A 65 -9.64 3.83 -9.34
N GLN A 66 -10.41 3.35 -10.31
CA GLN A 66 -11.64 4.02 -10.74
C GLN A 66 -12.82 3.81 -9.76
N THR A 67 -12.95 2.60 -9.22
CA THR A 67 -14.12 2.24 -8.40
C THR A 67 -13.93 2.65 -6.94
N LYS A 68 -14.87 3.44 -6.39
CA LYS A 68 -14.82 3.89 -4.99
C LYS A 68 -14.82 2.74 -3.97
N SER A 69 -15.47 1.61 -4.27
CA SER A 69 -15.44 0.42 -3.41
C SER A 69 -14.02 -0.14 -3.30
N LEU A 70 -13.33 -0.32 -4.44
CA LEU A 70 -11.97 -0.82 -4.49
C LEU A 70 -10.97 0.18 -3.88
N GLN A 71 -11.15 1.49 -4.08
CA GLN A 71 -10.34 2.52 -3.41
C GLN A 71 -10.38 2.36 -1.88
N ARG A 72 -11.59 2.21 -1.31
CA ARG A 72 -11.79 2.03 0.13
C ARG A 72 -11.15 0.74 0.63
N LEU A 73 -11.34 -0.36 -0.10
CA LEU A 73 -10.78 -1.65 0.27
C LEU A 73 -9.25 -1.63 0.23
N LEU A 74 -8.67 -1.08 -0.83
CA LEU A 74 -7.22 -0.96 -0.98
C LEU A 74 -6.59 -0.11 0.12
N MET A 75 -7.22 0.99 0.54
CA MET A 75 -6.76 1.78 1.70
C MET A 75 -6.69 0.94 2.98
N VAL A 76 -7.71 0.13 3.25
CA VAL A 76 -7.75 -0.73 4.45
C VAL A 76 -6.66 -1.80 4.37
N GLU A 77 -6.50 -2.44 3.21
CA GLU A 77 -5.54 -3.52 3.02
C GLU A 77 -4.08 -3.04 3.04
N LEU A 78 -3.77 -1.88 2.43
CA LEU A 78 -2.45 -1.25 2.55
C LEU A 78 -2.08 -0.98 4.02
N LYS A 79 -3.04 -0.48 4.80
CA LYS A 79 -2.84 -0.25 6.24
C LYS A 79 -2.57 -1.55 6.99
N ARG A 80 -3.34 -2.61 6.70
CA ARG A 80 -3.17 -3.95 7.30
C ARG A 80 -1.82 -4.57 6.95
N TYR A 81 -1.37 -4.39 5.70
CA TYR A 81 -0.09 -4.90 5.23
C TYR A 81 1.11 -4.21 5.90
N ILE A 82 1.11 -2.88 5.97
CA ILE A 82 2.25 -2.13 6.53
C ILE A 82 2.33 -2.19 8.06
N LYS A 83 1.19 -2.15 8.76
CA LYS A 83 1.13 -2.04 10.23
C LYS A 83 2.00 -3.06 11.01
N PRO A 84 1.98 -4.37 10.73
CA PRO A 84 2.76 -5.34 11.50
C PRO A 84 4.27 -5.23 11.25
N GLN A 85 4.68 -4.84 10.04
CA GLN A 85 6.08 -4.82 9.63
C GLN A 85 6.76 -3.45 9.78
N ARG A 86 6.02 -2.38 10.08
CA ARG A 86 6.53 -0.99 10.09
C ARG A 86 7.82 -0.79 10.91
N ARG A 87 7.98 -1.53 12.01
CA ARG A 87 9.17 -1.45 12.89
C ARG A 87 10.44 -1.97 12.23
N PHE A 88 10.32 -2.82 11.21
CA PHE A 88 11.43 -3.44 10.50
C PHE A 88 11.73 -2.76 9.16
N LEU A 89 10.90 -1.79 8.74
CA LEU A 89 11.07 -1.09 7.47
C LEU A 89 12.06 0.07 7.63
N THR A 90 13.33 -0.15 7.28
CA THR A 90 14.37 0.89 7.24
C THR A 90 14.44 1.56 5.86
N PRO A 91 14.92 2.81 5.76
CA PRO A 91 15.15 3.49 4.49
C PRO A 91 16.03 2.65 3.54
N GLY A 92 15.69 2.67 2.25
CA GLY A 92 16.42 1.95 1.21
C GLY A 92 15.52 1.26 0.18
N GLU A 93 16.17 0.59 -0.78
CA GLU A 93 15.54 -0.22 -1.82
C GLU A 93 15.34 -1.66 -1.35
N TYR A 94 14.19 -2.25 -1.68
CA TYR A 94 13.82 -3.61 -1.30
C TYR A 94 13.80 -4.50 -2.53
N LYS A 95 14.39 -5.69 -2.42
CA LYS A 95 14.46 -6.63 -3.53
C LYS A 95 13.07 -7.12 -3.93
N PRO A 96 12.81 -7.26 -5.24
CA PRO A 96 11.64 -7.97 -5.69
C PRO A 96 11.62 -9.42 -5.16
N VAL A 97 10.49 -9.92 -4.65
CA VAL A 97 10.35 -11.25 -4.03
C VAL A 97 9.29 -12.11 -4.76
N TRP A 98 9.11 -11.91 -6.06
CA TRP A 98 8.08 -12.60 -6.86
C TRP A 98 8.64 -13.86 -7.48
#